data_AF-W6R170-F1
#
_entry.id   AF-W6R170-F1
#
_cell.length_a   1.000
_cell.length_b   1.000
_cell.length_c   1.000
_cell.angle_alpha   90.00
_cell.angle_beta   90.00
_cell.angle_gamma   90.00
#
_symmetry.space_group_name_H-M   'P 1'
#
loop_
_entity.id
_entity.type
_entity.pdbx_description
1 polymer ?
#
loop_
_entity_poly.entity_id
_entity_poly.type
_entity_poly.pdbx_seq_one_letter_code
_entity_poly.pdbx_strand_id
1 'polypeptide(L)'
;MAQASQAQIFERLHSYPFISDPEFANGLSIILGHPDTPATEVEMNRDDDLVLKAKCFFFSRKENLTPAIDFSAFKSWLASRTTEPQGLGNTDLQISKASDPSTSGAESSTRSEPAYPSSFAHIVELITTGQPIPGIQDIPDTVLSGHDISSEKPRRRKPWEKDEVDTPSAAP
;
A
#
# COMPACT_ATOMS: atom_id res chain seq x y z
N MET A 1 -3.42 -42.29 3.53
CA MET A 1 -2.54 -41.17 3.95
C MET A 1 -3.43 -40.18 4.68
N ALA A 2 -3.16 -39.90 5.95
CA ALA A 2 -4.01 -39.02 6.75
C ALA A 2 -3.86 -37.58 6.24
N GLN A 3 -4.93 -37.01 5.69
CA GLN A 3 -4.94 -35.61 5.25
C GLN A 3 -4.79 -34.74 6.50
N ALA A 4 -3.70 -33.96 6.59
CA ALA A 4 -3.57 -32.98 7.65
C ALA A 4 -4.75 -32.00 7.56
N SER A 5 -5.40 -31.70 8.69
CA SER A 5 -6.48 -30.73 8.72
C SER A 5 -5.95 -29.34 8.32
N GLN A 6 -6.79 -28.52 7.70
CA GLN A 6 -6.43 -27.16 7.28
C GLN A 6 -5.80 -26.34 8.43
N ALA A 7 -6.33 -26.48 9.64
CA ALA A 7 -5.79 -25.83 10.84
C ALA A 7 -4.33 -26.25 11.15
N GLN A 8 -3.99 -27.53 11.00
CA GLN A 8 -2.62 -28.02 11.21
C GLN A 8 -1.66 -27.51 10.13
N ILE A 9 -2.14 -27.38 8.89
CA ILE A 9 -1.37 -26.80 7.79
C ILE A 9 -1.10 -25.32 8.07
N PHE A 10 -2.11 -24.56 8.51
CA PHE A 10 -1.95 -23.14 8.85
C PHE A 10 -1.02 -22.92 10.03
N GLU A 11 -1.04 -23.81 11.03
CA GLU A 11 -0.12 -23.76 12.16
C GLU A 11 1.34 -23.99 11.74
N ARG A 12 1.57 -24.97 10.83
CA ARG A 12 2.91 -25.16 10.24
C ARG A 12 3.33 -24.00 9.36
N LEU A 13 2.42 -23.47 8.54
CA LEU A 13 2.67 -22.31 7.70
C LEU A 13 3.09 -21.10 8.55
N HIS A 14 2.43 -20.89 9.69
CA HIS A 14 2.72 -19.79 10.60
C HIS A 14 4.03 -19.96 11.38
N SER A 15 4.40 -21.20 11.73
CA SER A 15 5.66 -21.50 12.43
C SER A 15 6.86 -21.65 11.49
N TYR A 16 6.64 -21.62 10.19
CA TYR A 16 7.68 -21.83 9.18
C TYR A 16 8.67 -20.65 9.11
N PRO A 17 10.00 -20.90 9.16
CA PRO A 17 11.01 -19.84 9.18
C PRO A 17 11.35 -19.33 7.77
N PHE A 18 10.45 -18.54 7.17
CA PHE A 18 10.64 -17.97 5.82
C PHE A 18 11.96 -17.19 5.65
N ILE A 19 12.47 -16.56 6.70
CA ILE A 19 13.75 -15.82 6.74
C ILE A 19 14.98 -16.65 6.39
N SER A 20 14.92 -17.97 6.63
CA SER A 20 16.05 -18.85 6.36
C SER A 20 16.07 -19.35 4.90
N ASP A 21 15.03 -19.11 4.12
CA ASP A 21 14.87 -19.67 2.77
C ASP A 21 15.27 -18.67 1.68
N PRO A 22 16.40 -18.90 0.99
CA PRO A 22 16.84 -18.01 -0.09
C PRO A 22 15.92 -18.07 -1.32
N GLU A 23 15.26 -19.21 -1.56
CA GLU A 23 14.30 -19.34 -2.65
C GLU A 23 13.08 -18.43 -2.46
N PHE A 24 12.62 -18.29 -1.22
CA PHE A 24 11.50 -17.41 -0.90
C PHE A 24 11.91 -15.95 -1.04
N ALA A 25 13.09 -15.56 -0.53
CA ALA A 25 13.61 -14.20 -0.66
C ALA A 25 13.75 -13.77 -2.13
N ASN A 26 14.27 -14.65 -2.99
CA ASN A 26 14.40 -14.40 -4.43
C ASN A 26 13.03 -14.37 -5.13
N GLY A 27 12.10 -15.24 -4.75
CA GLY A 27 10.74 -15.22 -5.32
C GLY A 27 9.99 -13.94 -4.93
N LEU A 28 10.15 -13.49 -3.68
CA LEU A 28 9.48 -12.31 -3.17
C LEU A 28 10.04 -11.01 -3.77
N SER A 29 11.36 -10.95 -4.03
CA SER A 29 11.97 -9.76 -4.65
C SER A 29 11.45 -9.49 -6.07
N ILE A 30 11.16 -10.55 -6.82
CA ILE A 30 10.52 -10.45 -8.15
C ILE A 30 9.11 -9.86 -8.02
N ILE A 31 8.35 -10.30 -7.01
CA ILE A 31 6.98 -9.83 -6.75
C ILE A 31 6.98 -8.37 -6.28
N LEU A 32 7.99 -7.95 -5.52
CA LEU A 32 8.17 -6.59 -5.01
C LEU A 32 8.77 -5.62 -6.04
N GLY A 33 9.26 -6.11 -7.17
CA GLY A 33 9.77 -5.29 -8.27
C GLY A 33 11.26 -4.90 -8.16
N HIS A 34 12.03 -5.59 -7.34
CA HIS A 34 13.49 -5.42 -7.22
C HIS A 34 14.23 -6.75 -7.43
N PRO A 35 14.26 -7.29 -8.67
CA PRO A 35 14.79 -8.63 -8.95
C PRO A 35 16.30 -8.77 -8.71
N ASP A 36 17.07 -7.67 -8.77
CA ASP A 36 18.53 -7.68 -8.58
C ASP A 36 18.95 -7.82 -7.11
N THR A 37 18.04 -7.54 -6.17
CA THR A 37 18.31 -7.61 -4.72
C THR A 37 17.34 -8.58 -4.06
N PRO A 38 17.82 -9.61 -3.32
CA PRO A 38 16.94 -10.51 -2.60
C PRO A 38 16.10 -9.74 -1.58
N ALA A 39 14.87 -10.20 -1.33
CA ALA A 39 14.00 -9.54 -0.35
C ALA A 39 14.65 -9.55 1.04
N THR A 40 14.58 -8.41 1.72
CA THR A 40 15.15 -8.25 3.06
C THR A 40 14.25 -8.95 4.09
N GLU A 41 14.81 -9.33 5.25
CA GLU A 41 14.06 -9.94 6.36
C GLU A 41 12.83 -9.11 6.77
N VAL A 42 12.94 -7.78 6.71
CA VAL A 42 11.85 -6.84 7.00
C VAL A 42 10.71 -7.00 6.00
N GLU A 43 11.02 -7.15 4.71
CA GLU A 43 10.03 -7.29 3.63
C GLU A 43 9.34 -8.65 3.70
N MET A 44 10.08 -9.68 4.09
CA MET A 44 9.55 -11.03 4.28
C MET A 44 8.68 -11.16 5.53
N ASN A 45 8.89 -10.35 6.56
CA ASN A 45 8.05 -10.30 7.75
C ASN A 45 6.83 -9.39 7.63
N ARG A 46 6.64 -8.67 6.52
CA ARG A 46 5.42 -7.86 6.34
C ARG A 46 4.16 -8.74 6.34
N ASP A 47 3.10 -8.19 6.91
CA ASP A 47 1.75 -8.77 6.96
C ASP A 47 0.86 -8.31 5.78
N ASP A 48 1.48 -7.77 4.72
CA ASP A 48 0.76 -7.36 3.52
C ASP A 48 0.09 -8.56 2.84
N ASP A 49 -1.09 -8.35 2.27
CA ASP A 49 -1.82 -9.40 1.53
C ASP A 49 -0.97 -10.01 0.41
N LEU A 50 -0.05 -9.25 -0.19
CA LEU A 50 0.87 -9.72 -1.22
C LEU A 50 1.89 -10.71 -0.67
N VAL A 51 2.56 -10.34 0.44
CA VAL A 51 3.57 -11.18 1.11
C VAL A 51 2.89 -12.43 1.67
N LEU A 52 1.70 -12.28 2.25
CA LEU A 52 0.93 -13.37 2.81
C LEU A 52 0.47 -14.36 1.73
N LYS A 53 0.01 -13.89 0.56
CA LYS A 53 -0.24 -14.74 -0.61
C LYS A 53 1.00 -15.48 -1.07
N ALA A 54 2.15 -14.79 -1.13
CA ALA A 54 3.41 -15.41 -1.53
C ALA A 54 3.84 -16.52 -0.55
N LYS A 55 3.68 -16.31 0.76
CA LYS A 55 3.93 -17.32 1.81
C LYS A 55 3.05 -18.55 1.61
N CYS A 56 1.74 -18.36 1.41
CA CYS A 56 0.80 -19.46 1.14
C CYS A 56 1.19 -20.26 -0.11
N PHE A 57 1.50 -19.56 -1.20
CA PHE A 57 1.91 -20.19 -2.46
C PHE A 57 3.20 -21.00 -2.28
N PHE A 58 4.23 -20.39 -1.71
CA PHE A 58 5.53 -21.04 -1.50
C PHE A 58 5.41 -22.30 -0.66
N PHE A 59 4.66 -22.22 0.44
CA PHE A 59 4.47 -23.36 1.34
C PHE A 59 3.63 -24.47 0.68
N SER A 60 2.59 -24.13 -0.11
CA SER A 60 1.84 -25.13 -0.87
C SER A 60 2.71 -25.88 -1.89
N ARG A 61 3.67 -25.18 -2.51
CA ARG A 61 4.66 -25.78 -3.42
C ARG A 61 5.65 -26.67 -2.66
N LYS A 62 6.14 -26.23 -1.50
CA LYS A 62 7.10 -26.94 -0.66
C LYS A 62 6.53 -28.29 -0.17
N GLU A 63 5.32 -28.26 0.37
CA GLU A 63 4.66 -29.42 0.97
C GLU A 63 3.87 -30.27 -0.05
N ASN A 64 3.92 -29.93 -1.34
CA ASN A 64 3.17 -30.58 -2.42
C ASN A 64 1.68 -30.77 -2.08
N LEU A 65 1.05 -29.74 -1.53
CA LEU A 65 -0.33 -29.82 -1.06
C LEU A 65 -1.30 -29.78 -2.25
N THR A 66 -2.10 -30.83 -2.38
CA THR A 66 -3.26 -30.91 -3.27
C THR A 66 -4.51 -31.11 -2.42
N PRO A 67 -5.41 -30.12 -2.27
CA PRO A 67 -5.46 -28.82 -2.95
C PRO A 67 -4.50 -27.77 -2.37
N ALA A 68 -4.19 -26.74 -3.17
CA ALA A 68 -3.40 -25.60 -2.73
C ALA A 68 -4.04 -24.89 -1.52
N ILE A 69 -3.21 -24.22 -0.73
CA ILE A 69 -3.66 -23.45 0.43
C ILE A 69 -4.49 -22.27 -0.05
N ASP A 70 -5.73 -22.17 0.45
CA ASP A 70 -6.57 -21.01 0.20
C ASP A 70 -6.13 -19.83 1.09
N PHE A 71 -5.81 -18.73 0.43
CA PHE A 71 -5.45 -17.48 1.06
C PHE A 71 -6.57 -16.92 1.95
N SER A 72 -7.82 -17.01 1.49
CA SER A 72 -8.98 -16.50 2.23
C SER A 72 -9.20 -17.26 3.53
N ALA A 73 -9.09 -18.60 3.47
CA ALA A 73 -9.16 -19.47 4.64
C ALA A 73 -8.03 -19.17 5.65
N PHE A 74 -6.79 -18.99 5.19
CA PHE A 74 -5.67 -18.65 6.07
C PHE A 74 -5.84 -17.28 6.74
N LYS A 75 -6.28 -16.26 6.00
CA LYS A 75 -6.55 -14.93 6.55
C LYS A 75 -7.68 -14.96 7.59
N SER A 76 -8.72 -15.77 7.34
CA SER A 76 -9.81 -15.99 8.30
C SER A 76 -9.34 -16.72 9.56
N TRP A 77 -8.40 -17.67 9.41
CA TRP A 77 -7.78 -18.38 10.54
C TRP A 77 -6.87 -17.45 11.36
N LEU A 78 -6.10 -16.56 10.72
CA LEU A 78 -5.32 -15.52 11.41
C LEU A 78 -6.24 -14.58 12.19
N ALA A 79 -7.32 -14.10 11.57
CA ALA A 79 -8.32 -13.28 12.26
C ALA A 79 -8.88 -13.99 13.48
N SER A 80 -9.22 -15.28 13.35
CA SER A 80 -9.73 -16.11 14.44
C SER A 80 -8.73 -16.32 15.59
N ARG A 81 -7.42 -16.26 15.32
CA ARG A 81 -6.35 -16.35 16.34
C ARG A 81 -6.03 -15.02 17.00
N THR A 82 -6.12 -13.93 16.24
CA THR A 82 -5.94 -12.57 16.78
C THR A 82 -7.16 -12.14 17.60
N THR A 83 -8.35 -12.70 17.33
CA THR A 83 -9.54 -12.55 18.17
C THR A 83 -9.46 -13.40 19.45
N GLU A 84 -8.39 -13.25 20.23
CA GLU A 84 -8.59 -13.05 21.67
C GLU A 84 -9.14 -11.62 21.85
N PRO A 85 -10.03 -11.35 22.82
CA PRO A 85 -11.01 -10.29 22.71
C PRO A 85 -10.39 -8.89 22.88
N GLN A 86 -9.96 -8.27 21.78
CA GLN A 86 -9.89 -6.82 21.62
C GLN A 86 -10.50 -6.50 20.26
N GLY A 87 -11.68 -5.89 20.28
CA GLY A 87 -12.64 -5.88 19.18
C GLY A 87 -12.36 -4.92 18.01
N LEU A 88 -13.27 -5.07 17.04
CA LEU A 88 -13.56 -4.23 15.86
C LEU A 88 -12.55 -4.36 14.72
N GLY A 89 -12.87 -4.84 13.52
CA GLY A 89 -14.15 -5.14 12.88
C GLY A 89 -13.94 -5.04 11.37
N ASN A 90 -13.95 -6.17 10.66
CA ASN A 90 -14.13 -6.21 9.21
C ASN A 90 -15.63 -5.91 8.95
N THR A 91 -16.09 -5.24 7.88
CA THR A 91 -16.23 -5.82 6.53
C THR A 91 -16.82 -4.76 5.57
N ASP A 92 -16.43 -4.86 4.30
CA ASP A 92 -17.22 -4.73 3.07
C ASP A 92 -17.73 -3.38 2.51
N LEU A 93 -17.29 -3.14 1.28
CA LEU A 93 -17.76 -2.15 0.33
C LEU A 93 -19.02 -2.67 -0.38
N GLN A 94 -20.19 -2.05 -0.16
CA GLN A 94 -21.33 -2.20 -1.06
C GLN A 94 -21.75 -0.85 -1.64
N ILE A 95 -21.32 -0.62 -2.88
CA ILE A 95 -21.66 0.53 -3.72
C ILE A 95 -22.99 0.26 -4.45
N SER A 96 -24.00 1.12 -4.25
CA SER A 96 -25.19 1.14 -5.11
C SER A 96 -25.81 2.55 -5.20
N LYS A 97 -25.37 3.24 -6.26
CA LYS A 97 -26.17 3.96 -7.28
C LYS A 97 -27.34 4.86 -6.84
N ALA A 98 -27.06 6.17 -6.89
CA ALA A 98 -27.82 7.31 -7.45
C ALA A 98 -29.34 7.46 -7.18
N SER A 99 -29.73 8.62 -6.63
CA SER A 99 -30.58 9.63 -7.30
C SER A 99 -30.71 10.90 -6.43
N ASP A 100 -30.41 12.06 -7.02
CA ASP A 100 -30.84 13.39 -6.56
C ASP A 100 -32.38 13.50 -6.73
N PRO A 101 -33.11 14.21 -5.85
CA PRO A 101 -33.38 15.60 -6.17
C PRO A 101 -33.34 16.55 -4.97
N SER A 102 -32.69 17.68 -5.22
CA SER A 102 -32.84 18.99 -4.60
C SER A 102 -34.27 19.31 -4.11
N THR A 103 -34.41 19.74 -2.86
CA THR A 103 -35.27 20.89 -2.51
C THR A 103 -34.93 21.42 -1.11
N SER A 104 -34.65 22.71 -1.06
CA SER A 104 -34.36 23.51 0.13
C SER A 104 -35.52 23.55 1.12
N GLY A 105 -35.19 23.79 2.39
CA GLY A 105 -36.13 24.37 3.36
C GLY A 105 -36.08 23.66 4.70
N ALA A 106 -35.29 24.23 5.60
CA ALA A 106 -35.14 23.87 7.00
C ALA A 106 -36.46 23.52 7.70
N GLU A 107 -36.50 22.38 8.42
CA GLU A 107 -37.02 22.20 9.80
C GLU A 107 -36.44 20.90 10.39
N SER A 108 -35.95 20.99 11.63
CA SER A 108 -36.06 19.99 12.72
C SER A 108 -35.81 18.49 12.46
N SER A 109 -34.90 17.94 13.27
CA SER A 109 -34.79 16.54 13.71
C SER A 109 -33.80 15.62 12.98
N THR A 110 -33.12 14.80 13.78
CA THR A 110 -32.45 13.54 13.43
C THR A 110 -31.16 13.62 12.60
N ARG A 111 -30.02 13.53 13.29
CA ARG A 111 -28.91 12.72 12.79
C ARG A 111 -28.18 12.14 13.98
N SER A 112 -28.45 10.87 14.28
CA SER A 112 -27.44 10.02 14.91
C SER A 112 -26.20 10.16 14.05
N GLU A 113 -25.29 11.00 14.50
CA GLU A 113 -23.98 11.15 13.90
C GLU A 113 -23.40 9.74 13.82
N PRO A 114 -23.05 9.24 12.62
CA PRO A 114 -22.43 7.93 12.54
C PRO A 114 -21.20 8.00 13.45
N ALA A 115 -21.02 6.99 14.31
CA ALA A 115 -19.87 6.95 15.20
C ALA A 115 -18.61 6.94 14.33
N TYR A 116 -18.06 8.13 14.10
CA TYR A 116 -16.85 8.30 13.30
C TYR A 116 -15.73 7.56 14.01
N PRO A 117 -14.79 6.95 13.25
CA PRO A 117 -13.67 6.25 13.86
C PRO A 117 -12.90 7.19 14.80
N SER A 118 -12.35 6.64 15.89
CA SER A 118 -11.66 7.43 16.93
C SER A 118 -10.54 8.32 16.37
N SER A 119 -9.85 7.86 15.32
CA SER A 119 -8.85 8.65 14.59
C SER A 119 -9.43 9.93 13.99
N PHE A 120 -10.61 9.87 13.35
CA PHE A 120 -11.24 11.05 12.77
C PHE A 120 -11.75 12.01 13.84
N ALA A 121 -12.38 11.49 14.90
CA ALA A 121 -12.81 12.32 16.04
C ALA A 121 -11.61 13.04 16.68
N HIS A 122 -10.48 12.35 16.84
CA HIS A 122 -9.25 12.94 17.34
C HIS A 122 -8.71 14.03 16.40
N ILE A 123 -8.71 13.80 15.09
CA ILE A 123 -8.29 14.82 14.11
C ILE A 123 -9.21 16.06 14.17
N VAL A 124 -10.54 15.87 14.27
CA VAL A 124 -11.50 16.97 14.41
C VAL A 124 -11.28 17.73 15.72
N GLU A 125 -10.99 17.02 16.80
CA GLU A 125 -10.63 17.63 18.08
C GLU A 125 -9.35 18.49 17.94
N LEU A 126 -8.29 17.97 17.31
CA LEU A 126 -7.06 18.73 17.06
C LEU A 126 -7.34 19.99 16.23
N ILE A 127 -8.17 19.89 15.19
CA ILE A 127 -8.56 21.04 14.35
C ILE A 127 -9.36 22.07 15.16
N THR A 128 -10.36 21.63 15.93
CA THR A 128 -11.24 22.51 16.71
C THR A 128 -10.52 23.17 17.87
N THR A 129 -9.52 22.51 18.45
CA THR A 129 -8.68 23.02 19.55
C THR A 129 -7.44 23.78 19.07
N GLY A 130 -7.17 23.80 17.76
CA GLY A 130 -6.00 24.45 17.17
C GLY A 130 -4.67 23.75 17.49
N GLN A 131 -4.71 22.47 17.86
CA GLN A 131 -3.51 21.67 18.11
C GLN A 131 -2.87 21.20 16.79
N PRO A 132 -1.54 21.05 16.73
CA PRO A 132 -0.84 20.60 15.52
C PRO A 132 -1.22 19.15 15.17
N ILE A 133 -1.45 18.90 13.87
CA ILE A 133 -1.80 17.58 13.37
C ILE A 133 -0.53 16.71 13.32
N PRO A 134 -0.53 15.50 13.93
CA PRO A 134 0.64 14.64 13.93
C PRO A 134 1.07 14.26 12.50
N GLY A 135 2.37 14.33 12.22
CA GLY A 135 2.95 13.90 10.95
C GLY A 135 3.02 14.97 9.85
N ILE A 136 2.48 16.17 10.07
CA ILE A 136 2.68 17.29 9.13
C ILE A 136 4.02 17.97 9.42
N GLN A 137 4.79 18.24 8.37
CA GLN A 137 6.01 19.05 8.48
C GLN A 137 5.61 20.52 8.54
N ASP A 138 6.20 21.25 9.48
CA ASP A 138 6.01 22.69 9.59
C ASP A 138 6.72 23.37 8.40
N ILE A 139 5.94 23.96 7.50
CA ILE A 139 6.47 24.66 6.34
C ILE A 139 6.68 26.10 6.78
N PRO A 140 7.94 26.58 6.93
CA PRO A 140 8.18 27.97 7.25
C PRO A 140 7.59 28.86 6.15
N ASP A 141 6.99 30.00 6.53
CA ASP A 141 6.46 31.03 5.62
C ASP A 141 7.58 31.82 4.91
N THR A 142 8.65 31.12 4.57
CA THR A 142 9.80 31.65 3.87
C THR A 142 9.73 31.19 2.43
N VAL A 143 9.68 32.15 1.52
CA VAL A 143 10.02 31.88 0.12
C VAL A 143 11.46 31.35 0.11
N LEU A 144 11.66 30.10 -0.31
CA LEU A 144 12.98 29.47 -0.52
C LEU A 144 13.74 30.23 -1.63
N SER A 145 14.25 31.42 -1.33
CA SER A 145 15.09 32.19 -2.24
C SER A 145 16.38 31.41 -2.53
N GLY A 146 16.60 31.09 -3.80
CA GLY A 146 17.83 30.43 -4.27
C GLY A 146 17.70 28.96 -4.67
N HIS A 147 16.51 28.35 -4.56
CA HIS A 147 16.23 27.01 -5.12
C HIS A 147 15.66 27.03 -6.55
N ASP A 148 15.67 28.19 -7.20
CA ASP A 148 15.37 28.30 -8.63
C ASP A 148 16.52 27.65 -9.42
N ILE A 149 16.41 26.34 -9.63
CA ILE A 149 17.27 25.63 -10.58
C ILE A 149 16.87 26.06 -11.99
N SER A 150 17.54 27.10 -12.51
CA SER A 150 17.42 27.47 -13.92
C SER A 150 17.73 26.22 -14.76
N SER A 151 16.75 25.76 -15.54
CA SER A 151 16.86 24.56 -16.37
C SER A 151 17.75 24.83 -17.58
N GLU A 152 19.06 24.87 -17.36
CA GLU A 152 20.09 25.00 -18.39
C GLU A 152 20.47 23.60 -18.94
N LYS A 153 19.46 22.83 -19.37
CA LYS A 153 19.72 21.59 -20.12
C LYS A 153 19.63 21.89 -21.62
N PRO A 154 20.70 21.69 -22.40
CA PRO A 154 20.64 21.85 -23.84
C PRO A 154 19.60 20.89 -24.41
N ARG A 155 18.68 21.44 -25.22
CA ARG A 155 17.60 20.66 -25.83
C ARG A 155 18.22 19.61 -26.75
N ARG A 156 17.93 18.33 -26.48
CA ARG A 156 18.33 17.24 -27.37
C ARG A 156 17.65 17.45 -28.72
N ARG A 157 18.47 17.56 -29.75
CA ARG A 157 18.00 17.70 -31.12
C ARG A 157 17.34 16.42 -31.61
N LYS A 158 16.30 16.59 -32.40
CA LYS A 158 15.60 15.46 -33.01
C LYS A 158 16.51 14.88 -34.11
N PRO A 159 16.47 13.56 -34.34
CA PRO A 159 17.35 12.89 -35.31
C PRO A 159 17.24 13.40 -36.77
N TRP A 160 16.28 14.26 -37.08
CA TRP A 160 16.04 14.85 -38.40
C TRP A 160 16.41 16.34 -38.48
N GLU A 161 16.93 16.95 -37.41
CA GLU A 161 17.45 18.32 -37.46
C GLU A 161 18.79 18.32 -38.19
N LYS A 162 18.75 18.56 -39.50
CA LYS A 162 19.93 18.80 -40.34
C LYS A 162 20.49 20.18 -40.00
N ASP A 163 21.81 20.29 -39.83
CA ASP A 163 22.52 21.55 -39.67
C ASP A 163 22.36 22.40 -40.93
N GLU A 164 21.53 23.45 -40.87
CA GLU A 164 21.76 24.59 -41.74
C GLU A 164 22.83 25.45 -41.09
N VAL A 165 23.99 25.42 -41.71
CA VAL A 165 25.19 26.16 -41.33
C VAL A 165 24.87 27.66 -41.40
N ASP A 166 24.76 28.29 -40.24
CA ASP A 166 24.79 29.75 -40.11
C ASP A 166 26.24 30.20 -40.34
N THR A 167 26.57 30.62 -41.56
CA THR A 167 27.79 31.40 -41.85
C THR A 167 27.45 32.89 -41.84
N PRO A 168 27.84 33.64 -40.79
CA PRO A 168 27.91 35.09 -40.88
C PRO A 168 29.33 35.53 -41.29
N SER A 169 29.37 36.48 -42.24
CA SER A 169 30.44 37.46 -42.46
C SER A 169 31.67 37.09 -43.31
N ALA A 170 31.76 37.67 -44.50
CA ALA A 170 32.88 38.52 -44.92
C ALA A 170 32.49 39.38 -46.13
N ALA A 171 32.47 40.70 -45.93
CA ALA A 171 32.19 41.73 -46.93
C ALA A 171 33.39 41.98 -47.87
N PRO A 172 33.18 42.45 -49.11
CA PRO A 172 34.21 43.11 -49.91
C PRO A 172 34.34 44.61 -49.58
#